data_AF-T1GIL8-F1
#
_entry.id   AF-T1GIL8-F1
#
_cell.length_a   1.000
_cell.length_b   1.000
_cell.length_c   1.000
_cell.angle_alpha   90.00
_cell.angle_beta   90.00
_cell.angle_gamma   90.00
#
_symmetry.space_group_name_H-M   'P 1'
#
loop_
_entity.id
_entity.type
_entity.pdbx_description
1 polymer ?
#
loop_
_entity_poly.entity_id
_entity_poly.type
_entity_poly.pdbx_seq_one_letter_code
_entity_poly.pdbx_strand_id
1 'polypeptide(L)'
;MVSCVITVIKDKFKSIPHWTLSAGASIVGFLCGLVYMTPGGQFIMNLVDFYGCCFIAIFLAIAQLIAVSWMYGVKRLCRDIAFMFGIKTGLYWRICWGFVTPGLMALVLIYSLVEYQPLTYNGVEYPDLYYNIGWGMWAIGICQLPFWACYVVYKQKGSSLME
;
A
#
# COMPACT_ATOMS: atom_id res chain seq x y z
N MET A 1 -8.11 -4.74 -9.39
CA MET A 1 -6.89 -5.00 -8.59
C MET A 1 -5.93 -5.97 -9.26
N VAL A 2 -6.37 -7.18 -9.66
CA VAL A 2 -5.51 -8.13 -10.39
C VAL A 2 -4.93 -7.54 -11.69
N SER A 3 -5.72 -6.74 -12.41
CA SER A 3 -5.25 -5.99 -13.59
C SER A 3 -4.05 -5.08 -13.29
N CYS A 4 -4.05 -4.36 -12.16
CA CYS A 4 -2.94 -3.50 -11.76
C CYS A 4 -1.66 -4.31 -11.52
N VAL A 5 -1.78 -5.47 -10.86
CA VAL A 5 -0.65 -6.37 -10.61
C VAL A 5 -0.07 -6.90 -11.94
N ILE A 6 -0.93 -7.36 -12.85
CA ILE A 6 -0.51 -7.86 -14.16
C ILE A 6 0.18 -6.76 -14.96
N THR A 7 -0.35 -5.52 -14.94
CA THR A 7 0.26 -4.38 -15.63
C THR A 7 1.65 -4.08 -15.07
N VAL A 8 1.82 -4.01 -13.74
CA VAL A 8 3.12 -3.77 -13.10
C VAL A 8 4.15 -4.84 -13.46
N ILE A 9 3.74 -6.11 -13.48
CA ILE A 9 4.62 -7.22 -13.87
C ILE A 9 5.00 -7.12 -15.35
N LYS A 10 4.02 -6.81 -16.22
CA LYS A 10 4.24 -6.65 -17.66
C LYS A 10 5.15 -5.47 -17.99
N ASP A 11 5.07 -4.37 -17.24
CA ASP A 11 5.92 -3.19 -17.40
C ASP A 11 7.39 -3.51 -17.05
N LYS A 12 7.62 -4.40 -16.07
CA LYS A 12 8.98 -4.89 -15.73
C LYS A 12 9.48 -5.97 -16.72
N PHE A 13 8.62 -6.89 -17.13
CA PHE A 13 8.95 -8.03 -17.99
C PHE A 13 8.17 -7.98 -19.31
N LYS A 14 8.61 -7.10 -20.21
CA LYS A 14 7.95 -6.85 -21.51
C LYS A 14 7.87 -8.07 -22.43
N SER A 15 8.68 -9.11 -22.19
CA SER A 15 8.76 -10.32 -23.01
C SER A 15 7.63 -11.33 -22.77
N ILE A 16 6.88 -11.23 -21.66
CA ILE A 16 5.89 -12.24 -21.28
C ILE A 16 4.53 -11.89 -21.89
N PRO A 17 3.84 -12.83 -22.56
CA PRO A 17 2.52 -12.58 -23.13
C PRO A 17 1.46 -12.41 -22.03
N HIS A 18 0.47 -11.54 -22.29
CA HIS A 18 -0.55 -11.14 -21.32
C HIS A 18 -1.42 -12.30 -20.83
N TRP A 19 -1.76 -13.23 -21.72
CA TRP A 19 -2.61 -14.38 -21.38
C TRP A 19 -1.97 -15.29 -20.33
N THR A 20 -0.64 -15.49 -20.40
CA THR A 20 0.11 -16.32 -19.44
C THR A 20 0.15 -15.67 -18.06
N LEU A 21 0.33 -14.36 -17.99
CA LEU A 21 0.28 -13.62 -16.72
C LEU A 21 -1.10 -13.71 -16.07
N SER A 22 -2.16 -13.56 -16.87
CA SER A 22 -3.55 -13.69 -16.38
C SER A 22 -3.83 -15.11 -15.87
N ALA A 23 -3.48 -16.14 -16.66
CA ALA A 23 -3.66 -17.53 -16.26
C ALA A 23 -2.90 -17.86 -14.97
N GLY A 24 -1.64 -17.43 -14.85
CA GLY A 24 -0.84 -17.62 -13.64
C GLY A 24 -1.47 -16.94 -12.42
N ALA A 25 -1.92 -15.70 -12.54
CA ALA A 25 -2.59 -14.97 -11.46
C ALA A 25 -3.88 -15.66 -11.04
N SER A 26 -4.68 -16.18 -11.98
CA SER A 26 -5.91 -16.92 -11.68
C SER A 26 -5.64 -18.23 -10.95
N ILE A 27 -4.62 -19.00 -11.36
CA ILE A 27 -4.25 -20.27 -10.70
C ILE A 27 -3.79 -20.00 -9.26
N VAL A 28 -2.89 -19.03 -9.06
CA VAL A 28 -2.42 -18.66 -7.72
C VAL A 28 -3.57 -18.15 -6.86
N GLY A 29 -4.43 -17.28 -7.41
CA GLY A 29 -5.61 -16.77 -6.71
C GLY A 29 -6.58 -17.89 -6.31
N PHE A 30 -6.79 -18.89 -7.16
CA PHE A 30 -7.62 -20.06 -6.86
C PHE A 30 -7.02 -20.90 -5.73
N LEU A 31 -5.71 -21.18 -5.78
CA LEU A 31 -5.02 -21.96 -4.75
C LEU A 31 -5.05 -21.25 -3.39
N CYS A 32 -4.81 -19.94 -3.35
CA CYS A 32 -4.95 -19.16 -2.11
C CYS A 32 -6.42 -19.10 -1.65
N GLY A 33 -7.36 -18.98 -2.58
CA GLY A 33 -8.80 -18.97 -2.30
C GLY A 33 -9.31 -20.24 -1.62
N LEU A 34 -8.74 -21.41 -1.96
CA LEU A 34 -9.11 -22.69 -1.34
C LEU A 34 -8.89 -22.70 0.18
N VAL A 35 -7.87 -22.02 0.69
CA VAL A 35 -7.59 -21.92 2.14
C VAL A 35 -8.79 -21.30 2.87
N TYR A 36 -9.44 -20.33 2.25
CA TYR A 36 -10.56 -19.60 2.84
C TYR A 36 -11.91 -20.30 2.70
N MET A 37 -12.01 -21.35 1.90
CA MET A 37 -13.22 -22.17 1.77
C MET A 37 -13.33 -23.26 2.84
N THR A 38 -12.30 -23.43 3.68
CA THR A 38 -12.31 -24.37 4.80
C THR A 38 -13.28 -23.94 5.91
N PRO A 39 -13.75 -24.84 6.80
CA PRO A 39 -14.71 -24.49 7.86
C PRO A 39 -14.20 -23.41 8.86
N GLY A 40 -12.88 -23.18 8.94
CA GLY A 40 -12.27 -22.08 9.70
C GLY A 40 -11.85 -20.88 8.84
N GLY A 41 -12.20 -20.87 7.55
CA GLY A 41 -11.69 -19.89 6.58
C GLY A 41 -12.10 -18.45 6.88
N GLN A 42 -13.31 -18.23 7.42
CA GLN A 42 -13.78 -16.89 7.78
C GLN A 42 -12.96 -16.25 8.91
N PHE A 43 -12.44 -17.06 9.84
CA PHE A 43 -11.55 -16.61 10.91
C PHE A 43 -10.21 -16.12 10.33
N ILE A 44 -9.61 -16.89 9.42
CA ILE A 44 -8.36 -16.52 8.75
C ILE A 44 -8.56 -15.30 7.84
N MET A 45 -9.69 -15.24 7.11
CA MET A 45 -10.05 -14.10 6.27
C MET A 45 -10.06 -12.80 7.07
N ASN A 46 -10.72 -12.80 8.23
CA ASN A 46 -10.84 -11.58 9.05
C ASN A 46 -9.47 -11.10 9.58
N LEU A 47 -8.62 -12.05 10.03
CA LEU A 47 -7.27 -11.72 10.48
C LEU A 47 -6.42 -11.10 9.36
N VAL A 48 -6.45 -11.72 8.17
CA VAL A 48 -5.68 -11.27 7.00
C VAL A 48 -6.22 -9.95 6.45
N ASP A 49 -7.53 -9.74 6.42
CA ASP A 49 -8.12 -8.49 5.94
C ASP A 49 -7.73 -7.31 6.83
N PHE A 50 -7.81 -7.49 8.16
CA PHE A 50 -7.46 -6.45 9.10
C PHE A 50 -5.96 -6.13 9.08
N TYR A 51 -5.10 -7.13 9.36
CA TYR A 51 -3.64 -6.91 9.47
C TYR A 51 -2.94 -6.81 8.11
N GLY A 52 -3.40 -7.55 7.11
CA GLY A 52 -2.73 -7.71 5.82
C GLY A 52 -3.22 -6.78 4.71
N CYS A 53 -4.44 -6.22 4.83
CA CYS A 53 -4.99 -5.31 3.83
C CYS A 53 -5.22 -3.92 4.42
N CYS A 54 -6.19 -3.78 5.31
CA CYS A 54 -6.64 -2.48 5.82
C CYS A 54 -5.53 -1.72 6.55
N PHE A 55 -4.89 -2.35 7.54
CA PHE A 55 -3.90 -1.66 8.36
C PHE A 55 -2.65 -1.30 7.55
N ILE A 56 -2.14 -2.21 6.72
CA ILE A 56 -0.99 -1.92 5.82
C ILE A 56 -1.34 -0.82 4.81
N ALA A 57 -2.54 -0.85 4.21
CA ALA A 57 -2.94 0.12 3.20
C ALA A 57 -3.00 1.55 3.76
N ILE A 58 -3.50 1.74 4.99
CA ILE A 58 -3.54 3.08 5.63
C ILE A 58 -2.13 3.63 5.80
N PHE A 59 -1.19 2.83 6.33
CA PHE A 59 0.20 3.24 6.50
C PHE A 59 0.89 3.56 5.16
N LEU A 60 0.73 2.70 4.15
CA LEU A 60 1.31 2.91 2.83
C LEU A 60 0.70 4.13 2.13
N ALA A 61 -0.60 4.36 2.24
CA ALA A 61 -1.27 5.52 1.66
C ALA A 61 -0.73 6.83 2.25
N ILE A 62 -0.54 6.90 3.58
CA ILE A 62 0.05 8.06 4.24
C ILE A 62 1.49 8.28 3.79
N ALA A 63 2.31 7.22 3.78
CA ALA A 63 3.69 7.32 3.30
C ALA A 63 3.74 7.83 1.84
N GLN A 64 2.85 7.35 0.98
CA GLN A 64 2.75 7.77 -0.41
C GLN A 64 2.30 9.23 -0.55
N LEU A 65 1.36 9.69 0.27
CA LEU A 65 0.93 11.08 0.30
C LEU A 65 2.03 12.02 0.81
N ILE A 66 2.75 11.64 1.87
CA ILE A 66 3.91 12.39 2.37
C ILE A 66 4.99 12.48 1.29
N ALA A 67 5.27 11.36 0.61
CA ALA A 67 6.25 11.32 -0.47
C ALA A 67 5.85 12.24 -1.64
N VAL A 68 4.58 12.24 -2.06
CA VAL A 68 4.12 13.10 -3.17
C VAL A 68 4.03 14.58 -2.76
N SER A 69 3.48 14.86 -1.58
CA SER A 69 3.20 16.24 -1.16
C SER A 69 4.46 16.98 -0.70
N TRP A 70 5.33 16.32 0.07
CA TRP A 70 6.52 16.96 0.66
C TRP A 70 7.84 16.57 0.00
N MET A 71 8.08 15.29 -0.33
CA MET A 71 9.36 14.89 -0.96
C MET A 71 9.42 15.31 -2.44
N TYR A 72 8.39 15.00 -3.22
CA TYR A 72 8.29 15.45 -4.61
C TYR A 72 7.95 16.94 -4.70
N GLY A 73 7.04 17.38 -3.82
CA GLY A 73 6.69 18.78 -3.65
C GLY A 73 5.52 19.21 -4.54
N VAL A 74 4.49 19.79 -3.91
CA VAL A 74 3.25 20.24 -4.56
C VAL A 74 3.50 21.19 -5.76
N LYS A 75 4.53 22.02 -5.71
CA LYS A 75 4.86 22.93 -6.82
C LYS A 75 5.27 22.18 -8.10
N ARG A 76 5.98 21.05 -7.97
CA ARG A 76 6.38 20.20 -9.11
C ARG A 76 5.15 19.45 -9.65
N LEU A 77 4.34 18.89 -8.74
CA LEU A 77 3.07 18.26 -9.10
C LEU A 77 2.15 19.20 -9.91
N CYS A 78 1.97 20.45 -9.47
CA CYS A 78 1.20 21.44 -10.20
C CYS A 78 1.77 21.76 -11.60
N ARG A 79 3.09 21.70 -11.75
CA ARG A 79 3.76 21.94 -13.04
C ARG A 79 3.49 20.78 -14.00
N ASP A 80 3.57 19.55 -13.51
CA ASP A 80 3.31 18.36 -14.33
C ASP A 80 1.86 18.29 -14.78
N ILE A 81 0.92 18.64 -13.89
CA ILE A 81 -0.51 18.74 -14.24
C ILE A 81 -0.74 19.82 -15.30
N ALA A 82 -0.09 20.97 -15.17
CA ALA A 82 -0.17 22.03 -16.18
C ALA A 82 0.44 21.60 -17.53
N PHE A 83 1.48 20.77 -17.51
CA PHE A 83 2.08 20.21 -18.72
C PHE A 83 1.18 19.16 -19.39
N MET A 84 0.52 18.29 -18.62
CA MET A 84 -0.35 17.24 -19.16
C MET A 84 -1.70 17.77 -19.68
N PHE A 85 -2.32 18.71 -18.97
CA PHE A 85 -3.68 19.17 -19.26
C PHE A 85 -3.74 20.60 -19.81
N GLY A 86 -2.65 21.36 -19.78
CA GLY A 86 -2.64 22.78 -20.18
C GLY A 86 -3.33 23.73 -19.18
N ILE A 87 -3.79 23.23 -18.01
CA ILE A 87 -4.55 24.01 -17.02
C ILE A 87 -3.65 24.42 -15.86
N LYS A 88 -3.69 25.70 -15.49
CA LYS A 88 -3.01 26.22 -14.30
C LYS A 88 -3.81 25.88 -13.03
N THR A 89 -3.29 24.98 -12.21
CA THR A 89 -3.89 24.67 -10.90
C THR A 89 -3.74 25.87 -9.95
N GLY A 90 -4.86 26.36 -9.39
CA GLY A 90 -4.88 27.48 -8.44
C GLY A 90 -4.35 27.15 -7.04
N LEU A 91 -4.38 28.14 -6.14
CA LEU A 91 -3.89 28.00 -4.75
C LEU A 91 -4.71 27.00 -3.92
N TYR A 92 -6.01 26.86 -4.19
CA TYR A 92 -6.89 25.90 -3.53
C TYR A 92 -6.34 24.47 -3.61
N TRP A 93 -6.01 24.01 -4.83
CA TRP A 93 -5.46 22.66 -5.07
C TRP A 93 -4.12 22.45 -4.39
N ARG A 94 -3.29 23.51 -4.33
CA ARG A 94 -1.98 23.44 -3.66
C ARG A 94 -2.10 23.23 -2.16
N ILE A 95 -3.02 23.95 -1.51
CA ILE A 95 -3.26 23.81 -0.07
C ILE A 95 -3.91 22.45 0.22
N CYS A 96 -4.85 22.04 -0.63
CA CYS A 96 -5.52 20.75 -0.50
C CYS A 96 -4.51 19.60 -0.50
N TRP A 97 -3.66 19.50 -1.53
CA TRP A 97 -2.68 18.41 -1.64
C TRP A 97 -1.52 18.54 -0.66
N GLY A 98 -1.11 19.76 -0.30
CA GLY A 98 0.04 19.98 0.57
C GLY A 98 -0.23 19.77 2.05
N PHE A 99 -1.44 20.10 2.52
CA PHE A 99 -1.76 20.12 3.95
C PHE A 99 -3.06 19.39 4.29
N VAL A 100 -4.13 19.61 3.53
CA VAL A 100 -5.45 19.07 3.89
C VAL A 100 -5.48 17.55 3.72
N THR A 101 -5.06 17.02 2.57
CA THR A 101 -5.04 15.59 2.30
C THR A 101 -4.14 14.79 3.26
N PRO A 102 -2.86 15.16 3.48
CA PRO A 102 -2.04 14.46 4.47
C PRO A 102 -2.56 14.63 5.90
N GLY A 103 -3.12 15.79 6.25
CA GLY A 103 -3.71 16.04 7.57
C GLY A 103 -4.95 15.16 7.83
N LEU A 104 -5.87 15.08 6.88
CA LEU A 104 -7.05 14.21 6.98
C LEU A 104 -6.65 12.74 7.11
N MET A 105 -5.65 12.30 6.35
CA MET A 105 -5.18 10.91 6.42
C MET A 105 -4.47 10.60 7.74
N ALA A 106 -3.73 11.55 8.30
CA ALA A 106 -3.18 11.43 9.65
C ALA A 106 -4.29 11.34 10.72
N LEU A 107 -5.37 12.11 10.59
CA LEU A 107 -6.53 12.01 11.49
C LEU A 107 -7.19 10.62 11.41
N VAL A 108 -7.36 10.07 10.22
CA VAL A 108 -7.89 8.70 10.04
C VAL A 108 -7.01 7.67 10.72
N LEU A 109 -5.68 7.81 10.64
CA LEU A 109 -4.75 6.92 11.34
C LEU A 109 -4.87 7.04 12.86
N ILE A 110 -4.96 8.26 13.41
CA ILE A 110 -5.14 8.46 14.85
C ILE A 110 -6.45 7.81 15.31
N TYR A 111 -7.54 8.04 14.57
CA TYR A 111 -8.82 7.41 14.85
C TYR A 111 -8.73 5.88 14.82
N SER A 112 -8.08 5.32 13.79
CA SER A 112 -7.87 3.88 13.66
C SER A 112 -7.00 3.28 14.77
N LEU A 113 -6.07 4.03 15.36
CA LEU A 113 -5.28 3.59 16.51
C LEU A 113 -6.05 3.67 17.82
N VAL A 114 -6.93 4.66 17.98
CA VAL A 114 -7.78 4.81 19.18
C VAL A 114 -8.86 3.73 19.21
N GLU A 115 -9.45 3.39 18.07
CA GLU A 115 -10.46 2.33 17.97
C GLU A 115 -9.83 0.93 17.86
N TYR A 116 -8.51 0.80 17.96
CA TYR A 116 -7.82 -0.48 17.95
C TYR A 116 -8.22 -1.30 19.18
N GLN A 117 -9.18 -2.21 18.99
CA GLN A 117 -9.55 -3.24 19.94
C GLN A 117 -8.87 -4.56 19.53
N PRO A 118 -8.52 -5.44 20.49
CA PRO A 118 -8.07 -6.78 20.15
C PRO A 118 -9.14 -7.44 19.27
N LEU A 119 -8.75 -7.91 18.09
CA LEU A 119 -9.68 -8.59 17.18
C LEU A 119 -10.37 -9.71 17.94
N THR A 120 -11.69 -9.71 17.92
CA THR A 120 -12.53 -10.80 18.42
C THR A 120 -13.37 -11.33 17.28
N TYR A 121 -13.54 -12.65 17.22
CA TYR A 121 -14.41 -13.28 16.22
C TYR A 121 -15.40 -14.17 16.95
N ASN A 122 -16.70 -13.87 16.82
CA ASN A 122 -17.80 -14.54 17.54
C ASN A 122 -17.61 -14.58 19.07
N GLY A 123 -17.07 -13.53 19.68
CA GLY A 123 -16.87 -13.44 21.14
C GLY A 123 -15.74 -14.31 21.70
N VAL A 124 -14.93 -14.94 20.83
CA VAL A 124 -13.71 -15.66 21.19
C VAL A 124 -12.51 -14.79 20.84
N GLU A 125 -11.65 -14.55 21.82
CA GLU A 125 -10.38 -13.85 21.62
C GLU A 125 -9.43 -14.69 20.75
N TYR A 126 -8.71 -14.03 19.85
CA TYR A 126 -7.70 -14.71 19.04
C TYR A 126 -6.54 -15.14 19.94
N PRO A 127 -6.09 -16.41 19.88
CA PRO A 127 -4.89 -16.84 20.59
C PRO A 127 -3.67 -16.01 20.20
N ASP A 128 -2.74 -15.81 21.14
CA ASP A 128 -1.54 -14.98 20.98
C ASP A 128 -0.70 -15.32 19.74
N LEU A 129 -0.73 -16.58 19.30
CA LEU A 129 -0.05 -17.02 18.07
C LEU A 129 -0.56 -16.28 16.83
N TYR A 130 -1.87 -16.10 16.70
CA TYR A 130 -2.48 -15.42 15.54
C TYR A 130 -2.20 -13.93 15.57
N TYR A 131 -2.08 -13.35 16.76
CA TYR A 131 -1.65 -11.96 16.94
C TYR A 131 -0.22 -11.75 16.42
N ASN A 132 0.71 -12.64 16.79
CA ASN A 132 2.09 -12.60 16.30
C ASN A 132 2.18 -12.76 14.78
N ILE A 133 1.36 -13.63 14.19
CA ILE A 133 1.27 -13.80 12.74
C ILE A 133 0.76 -12.50 12.08
N GLY A 134 -0.29 -11.88 12.65
CA GLY A 134 -0.84 -10.62 12.17
C GLY A 134 0.19 -9.48 12.13
N TRP A 135 0.93 -9.29 13.23
CA TRP A 135 2.02 -8.30 13.27
C TRP A 135 3.16 -8.64 12.33
N GLY A 136 3.49 -9.93 12.15
CA GLY A 136 4.47 -10.37 11.16
C GLY A 136 4.06 -9.99 9.73
N MET A 137 2.80 -10.22 9.36
CA MET A 137 2.26 -9.83 8.05
C MET A 137 2.32 -8.31 7.85
N TRP A 138 1.92 -7.55 8.86
CA TRP A 138 1.98 -6.09 8.83
C TRP A 138 3.42 -5.58 8.66
N ALA A 139 4.36 -6.12 9.45
CA ALA A 139 5.77 -5.75 9.40
C ALA A 139 6.37 -6.04 8.02
N ILE A 140 6.06 -7.18 7.40
CA ILE A 140 6.52 -7.53 6.05
C ILE A 140 6.01 -6.50 5.04
N GLY A 141 4.73 -6.12 5.08
CA GLY A 141 4.16 -5.15 4.14
C GLY A 141 4.77 -3.76 4.26
N ILE A 142 4.97 -3.26 5.48
CA ILE A 142 5.60 -1.95 5.69
C ILE A 142 7.10 -1.99 5.38
N CYS A 143 7.80 -3.05 5.75
CA CYS A 143 9.26 -3.18 5.55
C CYS A 143 9.66 -3.18 4.06
N GLN A 144 8.77 -3.54 3.14
CA GLN A 144 9.02 -3.41 1.70
C GLN A 144 9.40 -1.98 1.30
N LEU A 145 8.72 -0.95 1.84
CA LEU A 145 8.98 0.45 1.48
C LEU A 145 10.43 0.89 1.80
N PRO A 146 10.92 0.80 3.06
CA PRO A 146 12.30 1.15 3.38
C PRO A 146 13.30 0.18 2.73
N PHE A 147 12.97 -1.10 2.57
CA PHE A 147 13.86 -2.05 1.90
C PHE A 147 14.18 -1.62 0.46
N TRP A 148 13.16 -1.26 -0.33
CA TRP A 148 13.37 -0.77 -1.70
C TRP A 148 14.04 0.60 -1.73
N ALA A 149 13.72 1.50 -0.80
CA ALA A 149 14.39 2.80 -0.69
C ALA A 149 15.88 2.62 -0.42
N CYS A 150 16.26 1.80 0.57
CA CYS A 150 17.65 1.47 0.87
C CYS A 150 18.34 0.79 -0.32
N TYR A 151 17.70 -0.18 -0.97
CA TYR A 151 18.26 -0.87 -2.14
C TYR A 151 18.62 0.12 -3.26
N VAL A 152 17.75 1.09 -3.56
CA VAL A 152 18.02 2.12 -4.58
C VAL A 152 19.19 3.00 -4.16
N VAL A 153 19.23 3.44 -2.90
CA VAL A 153 20.33 4.27 -2.38
C VAL A 153 21.67 3.53 -2.43
N TYR A 154 21.73 2.25 -2.06
CA TYR A 154 22.96 1.45 -2.14
C TYR A 154 23.41 1.18 -3.58
N LYS A 155 22.48 1.07 -4.53
CA LYS A 155 22.81 0.82 -5.93
C LYS A 155 23.21 2.10 -6.68
N GLN A 156 22.86 3.28 -6.17
CA GLN A 156 23.38 4.55 -6.67
C GLN A 156 24.86 4.68 -6.32
N LYS A 157 25.73 4.49 -7.33
CA LYS A 157 27.18 4.76 -7.25
C LYS A 157 27.55 6.26 -7.30
N GLY A 158 26.56 7.17 -7.26
CA GLY A 158 26.76 8.61 -7.38
C GLY A 158 26.61 9.31 -6.03
N SER A 159 27.64 10.06 -5.62
CA SER A 159 27.67 10.86 -4.41
C SER A 159 26.84 12.15 -4.56
N SER A 160 25.51 12.07 -4.54
CA SER A 160 24.65 13.21 -4.19
C SER A 160 23.20 12.73 -4.07
N LEU A 161 22.63 12.83 -2.86
CA LEU A 161 21.21 12.58 -2.58
C LEU A 161 20.33 13.84 -2.84
N MET A 162 20.93 14.95 -3.28
CA MET A 162 20.28 16.27 -3.30
C MET A 162 20.60 17.15 -4.53
N GLU A 163 21.13 16.59 -5.63
CA GLU A 163 21.24 17.29 -6.92
C GLU A 163 20.51 16.55 -8.05
#